data_AF-A0A4Q3VQI1-F1
#
_entry.id   AF-A0A4Q3VQI1-F1
#
_cell.length_a   1.000
_cell.length_b   1.000
_cell.length_c   1.000
_cell.angle_alpha   90.00
_cell.angle_beta   90.00
_cell.angle_gamma   90.00
#
_symmetry.space_group_name_H-M   'P 1'
#
loop_
_entity.id
_entity.type
_entity.pdbx_description
1 polymer ?
#
loop_
_entity_poly.entity_id
_entity_poly.type
_entity_poly.pdbx_seq_one_letter_code
_entity_poly.pdbx_strand_id
1 'polypeptide(L)'
;MRTIPTDPTLPPPFDVSRAGTMFKDFDDSPVFEASAEAAAIEISGEEDAPVAVPSSDFFIELDAWTEYWDCYDRVPDDRYIQLFGVVGPTVFAPWRALATATPAEREQREAALRAGLANPAVGQALLAYDDLLKKLIEDHFPGTEGALLDAEGYLNVIEAFARDILAPDSDRLARLKALDPENFSADGRKAHALRHTMDGPTMWFNWAAVVDCTALLEGEGGLLPHRALMLSGCAFGSSMDYTFRSAPGNPRGKTRPEYGKDEATEALLRSRAREWAVDGEAARAEARELFRISVS
;
A
#
# COMPACT_ATOMS: atom_id res chain seq x y z
N MET A 1 3.00 37.82 -4.16
CA MET A 1 3.69 37.12 -3.04
C MET A 1 2.94 37.43 -1.76
N ARG A 2 2.13 36.50 -1.25
CA ARG A 2 1.52 36.61 0.07
C ARG A 2 2.43 35.86 1.04
N THR A 3 2.95 36.54 2.04
CA THR A 3 3.71 35.95 3.15
C THR A 3 2.73 35.17 4.04
N ILE A 4 2.98 33.87 4.17
CA ILE A 4 2.25 32.98 5.09
C ILE A 4 2.73 33.28 6.51
N PRO A 5 1.84 33.47 7.50
CA PRO A 5 2.22 33.60 8.90
C PRO A 5 2.80 32.28 9.40
N THR A 6 4.03 32.30 9.92
CA THR A 6 4.65 31.15 10.59
C THR A 6 4.04 31.00 11.98
N ASP A 7 3.35 29.89 12.23
CA ASP A 7 2.88 29.51 13.56
C ASP A 7 4.11 29.18 14.46
N PRO A 8 4.34 29.90 15.56
CA PRO A 8 5.49 29.70 16.45
C PRO A 8 5.39 28.41 17.30
N THR A 9 4.30 27.65 17.20
CA THR A 9 4.12 26.36 17.90
C THR A 9 4.57 25.17 17.06
N LEU A 10 4.78 25.35 15.75
CA LEU A 10 5.34 24.30 14.89
C LEU A 10 6.87 24.26 15.06
N PRO A 11 7.48 23.07 15.14
CA PRO A 11 8.93 22.95 15.13
C PRO A 11 9.48 23.53 13.82
N PRO A 12 10.64 24.21 13.84
CA PRO A 12 11.24 24.76 12.64
C PRO A 12 11.55 23.65 11.62
N PRO A 13 11.54 23.97 10.31
CA PRO A 13 11.92 23.01 9.27
C PRO A 13 13.30 22.42 9.57
N PHE A 14 13.40 21.10 9.39
CA PHE A 14 14.55 20.29 9.77
C PHE A 14 15.84 20.76 9.07
N ASP A 15 16.83 21.18 9.86
CA ASP A 15 18.18 21.51 9.39
C ASP A 15 19.01 20.22 9.25
N VAL A 16 19.18 19.78 7.99
CA VAL A 16 19.91 18.56 7.59
C VAL A 16 21.41 18.57 7.96
N SER A 17 21.96 19.65 8.50
CA SER A 17 23.40 19.78 8.77
C SER A 17 23.87 19.29 10.15
N ARG A 18 22.98 18.81 11.04
CA ARG A 18 23.28 18.62 12.47
C ARG A 18 23.04 17.23 13.07
N ALA A 19 22.98 16.16 12.28
CA ALA A 19 22.87 14.80 12.82
C ALA A 19 24.22 14.29 13.38
N GLY A 20 24.57 14.69 14.60
CA GLY A 20 25.76 14.22 15.30
C GLY A 20 25.55 14.12 16.82
N THR A 21 25.69 12.89 17.32
CA THR A 21 25.90 12.46 18.72
C THR A 21 24.75 12.61 19.74
N MET A 22 24.27 11.50 20.32
CA MET A 22 24.42 11.18 21.77
C MET A 22 23.52 10.01 22.27
N PHE A 23 24.17 9.13 23.06
CA PHE A 23 23.76 8.23 24.18
C PHE A 23 22.48 7.37 24.09
N LYS A 24 22.46 6.04 24.33
CA LYS A 24 22.95 5.12 25.39
C LYS A 24 22.05 5.03 26.64
N ASP A 25 21.68 3.77 26.93
CA ASP A 25 21.02 3.18 28.12
C ASP A 25 19.49 3.33 28.24
N PHE A 26 18.74 2.21 28.13
CA PHE A 26 17.79 1.70 29.13
C PHE A 26 17.32 0.27 28.79
N ASP A 27 17.31 -0.57 29.82
CA ASP A 27 16.91 -1.98 29.86
C ASP A 27 15.65 -2.14 30.74
N ASP A 28 14.99 -3.29 30.55
CA ASP A 28 14.04 -4.04 31.38
C ASP A 28 12.52 -3.75 31.43
N SER A 29 11.78 -4.78 30.95
CA SER A 29 10.47 -5.35 31.39
C SER A 29 9.18 -4.96 30.64
N PRO A 30 8.11 -5.80 30.69
CA PRO A 30 8.02 -7.23 30.38
C PRO A 30 6.99 -7.54 29.26
N VAL A 31 7.03 -8.77 28.75
CA VAL A 31 6.19 -9.35 27.69
C VAL A 31 4.71 -9.41 28.11
N PHE A 32 3.82 -8.83 27.30
CA PHE A 32 2.37 -9.04 27.38
C PHE A 32 1.95 -10.13 26.40
N GLU A 33 1.35 -11.21 26.91
CA GLU A 33 0.61 -12.18 26.10
C GLU A 33 -0.71 -11.56 25.64
N ALA A 34 -0.86 -11.33 24.34
CA ALA A 34 -2.14 -11.02 23.71
C ALA A 34 -2.66 -12.25 22.96
N SER A 35 -3.80 -12.77 23.42
CA SER A 35 -4.57 -13.81 22.75
C SER A 35 -5.27 -13.21 21.54
N ALA A 36 -4.90 -13.67 20.33
CA ALA A 36 -5.58 -13.32 19.09
C ALA A 36 -6.86 -14.17 18.95
N GLU A 37 -8.02 -13.58 19.24
CA GLU A 37 -9.27 -14.05 18.65
C GLU A 37 -9.27 -13.63 17.17
N ALA A 38 -9.19 -14.61 16.27
CA ALA A 38 -9.29 -14.38 14.83
C ALA A 38 -10.71 -13.85 14.53
N ALA A 39 -10.82 -12.55 14.29
CA ALA A 39 -12.06 -11.93 13.86
C ALA A 39 -12.39 -12.33 12.41
N ALA A 40 -13.65 -12.66 12.14
CA ALA A 40 -14.09 -13.17 10.84
C ALA A 40 -14.11 -12.05 9.78
N ILE A 41 -13.56 -12.37 8.60
CA ILE A 41 -13.71 -11.61 7.35
C ILE A 41 -14.80 -12.29 6.54
N GLU A 42 -15.73 -11.53 5.97
CA GLU A 42 -16.79 -12.07 5.13
C GLU A 42 -16.27 -12.35 3.73
N ILE A 43 -16.50 -13.57 3.26
CA ILE A 43 -16.32 -13.98 1.87
C ILE A 43 -17.70 -14.46 1.42
N SER A 44 -18.52 -13.57 0.88
CA SER A 44 -19.84 -13.95 0.38
C SER A 44 -19.71 -14.67 -0.97
N GLY A 45 -20.42 -15.79 -1.11
CA GLY A 45 -20.38 -16.68 -2.27
C GLY A 45 -21.60 -16.57 -3.19
N GLU A 46 -22.37 -15.49 -3.15
CA GLU A 46 -23.59 -15.36 -3.96
C GLU A 46 -23.33 -14.69 -5.31
N GLU A 47 -23.36 -15.50 -6.37
CA GLU A 47 -23.50 -15.08 -7.76
C GLU A 47 -24.92 -14.52 -7.99
N ASP A 48 -25.03 -13.41 -8.73
CA ASP A 48 -26.25 -12.80 -9.34
C ASP A 48 -26.83 -11.47 -8.78
N ALA A 49 -26.20 -10.80 -7.82
CA ALA A 49 -26.50 -9.36 -7.63
C ALA A 49 -25.79 -8.52 -8.70
N PRO A 50 -26.42 -7.46 -9.27
CA PRO A 50 -25.72 -6.55 -10.17
C PRO A 50 -24.55 -5.94 -9.40
N VAL A 51 -23.33 -6.32 -9.80
CA VAL A 51 -22.09 -5.83 -9.20
C VAL A 51 -22.14 -4.31 -9.27
N ALA A 52 -22.24 -3.66 -8.10
CA ALA A 52 -22.15 -2.22 -8.03
C ALA A 52 -20.87 -1.78 -8.75
N VAL A 53 -20.94 -0.74 -9.57
CA VAL A 53 -19.75 -0.22 -10.25
C VAL A 53 -18.70 0.06 -9.17
N PRO A 54 -17.52 -0.57 -9.22
CA PRO A 54 -16.51 -0.43 -8.17
C PRO A 54 -16.15 1.06 -8.04
N SER A 55 -16.30 1.63 -6.85
CA SER A 55 -16.00 3.05 -6.64
C SER A 55 -14.49 3.28 -6.72
N SER A 56 -14.07 4.33 -7.42
CA SER A 56 -12.69 4.81 -7.40
C SER A 56 -12.35 5.62 -6.14
N ASP A 57 -13.35 5.96 -5.31
CA ASP A 57 -13.18 6.86 -4.17
C ASP A 57 -12.14 6.36 -3.17
N PHE A 58 -12.09 5.05 -2.93
CA PHE A 58 -11.05 4.43 -2.12
C PHE A 58 -9.63 4.79 -2.61
N PHE A 59 -9.37 4.67 -3.92
CA PHE A 59 -8.05 4.97 -4.48
C PHE A 59 -7.76 6.46 -4.57
N ILE A 60 -8.79 7.28 -4.77
CA ILE A 60 -8.68 8.75 -4.74
C ILE A 60 -8.25 9.19 -3.34
N GLU A 61 -8.91 8.68 -2.29
CA GLU A 61 -8.56 9.00 -0.91
C GLU A 61 -7.22 8.40 -0.51
N LEU A 62 -6.96 7.13 -0.87
CA LEU A 62 -5.68 6.49 -0.63
C LEU A 62 -4.55 7.30 -1.28
N ASP A 63 -4.68 7.74 -2.54
CA ASP A 63 -3.67 8.60 -3.16
C ASP A 63 -3.56 9.95 -2.46
N ALA A 64 -4.69 10.61 -2.19
CA ALA A 64 -4.70 11.92 -1.55
C ALA A 64 -3.97 11.91 -0.19
N TRP A 65 -3.99 10.78 0.51
CA TRP A 65 -3.32 10.61 1.78
C TRP A 65 -1.91 10.03 1.69
N THR A 66 -1.60 9.22 0.68
CA THR A 66 -0.29 8.54 0.59
C THR A 66 0.65 9.23 -0.39
N GLU A 67 0.13 10.17 -1.17
CA GLU A 67 0.81 11.01 -2.15
C GLU A 67 1.69 10.24 -3.14
N TYR A 68 1.37 8.96 -3.40
CA TYR A 68 2.11 8.20 -4.40
C TYR A 68 1.95 8.80 -5.81
N TRP A 69 0.86 9.54 -6.10
CA TRP A 69 0.50 9.94 -7.46
C TRP A 69 0.33 11.45 -7.71
N ASP A 70 0.51 12.31 -6.68
CA ASP A 70 0.63 13.79 -6.79
C ASP A 70 -0.49 14.45 -7.63
N CYS A 71 -1.72 13.91 -7.60
CA CYS A 71 -2.79 14.38 -8.49
C CYS A 71 -4.13 14.73 -7.82
N TYR A 72 -4.31 14.46 -6.53
CA TYR A 72 -5.51 14.88 -5.77
C TYR A 72 -5.24 15.95 -4.71
N ASP A 73 -4.02 16.49 -4.66
CA ASP A 73 -3.57 17.71 -3.94
C ASP A 73 -4.51 18.18 -2.79
N ARG A 74 -4.49 17.49 -1.64
CA ARG A 74 -5.09 18.01 -0.39
C ARG A 74 -4.23 19.15 0.16
N VAL A 75 -4.74 20.03 1.02
CA VAL A 75 -3.96 21.19 1.55
C VAL A 75 -2.66 20.73 2.27
N PRO A 76 -1.50 21.39 2.06
CA PRO A 76 -0.17 21.00 2.58
C PRO A 76 -0.03 20.75 4.07
N ASP A 77 -0.85 21.41 4.90
CA ASP A 77 -0.64 21.43 6.34
C ASP A 77 -1.16 20.15 7.05
N ASP A 78 -1.87 19.27 6.33
CA ASP A 78 -2.37 17.97 6.82
C ASP A 78 -1.72 16.75 6.11
N ARG A 79 -0.59 16.95 5.41
CA ARG A 79 0.00 15.97 4.47
C ARG A 79 0.96 14.95 5.09
N TYR A 80 0.81 13.69 4.68
CA TYR A 80 1.71 12.56 4.99
C TYR A 80 3.03 12.58 4.20
N ILE A 81 3.27 13.49 3.24
CA ILE A 81 4.57 13.62 2.54
C ILE A 81 5.77 13.69 3.51
N GLN A 82 5.55 14.27 4.70
CA GLN A 82 6.56 14.32 5.75
C GLN A 82 6.88 12.93 6.32
N LEU A 83 5.87 12.07 6.46
CA LEU A 83 6.01 10.69 6.91
C LEU A 83 6.68 9.83 5.85
N PHE A 84 6.40 10.05 4.56
CA PHE A 84 7.12 9.36 3.48
C PHE A 84 8.63 9.67 3.48
N GLY A 85 9.02 10.92 3.79
CA GLY A 85 10.42 11.31 3.96
C GLY A 85 11.15 10.57 5.09
N VAL A 86 10.41 10.16 6.13
CA VAL A 86 10.93 9.40 7.29
C VAL A 86 10.92 7.88 7.03
N VAL A 87 9.81 7.37 6.50
CA VAL A 87 9.56 5.95 6.21
C VAL A 87 10.41 5.49 5.03
N GLY A 88 10.45 6.25 3.94
CA GLY A 88 10.97 5.77 2.66
C GLY A 88 12.40 5.21 2.70
N PRO A 89 13.40 5.98 3.18
CA PRO A 89 14.78 5.50 3.27
C PRO A 89 14.97 4.34 4.24
N THR A 90 14.18 4.30 5.33
CA THR A 90 14.38 3.36 6.44
C THR A 90 13.58 2.07 6.28
N VAL A 91 12.49 2.11 5.50
CA VAL A 91 11.55 1.01 5.34
C VAL A 91 11.71 0.36 3.98
N PHE A 92 11.61 1.10 2.87
CA PHE A 92 11.51 0.47 1.56
C PHE A 92 12.80 -0.21 1.13
N ALA A 93 13.96 0.43 1.25
CA ALA A 93 15.21 -0.21 0.83
C ALA A 93 15.54 -1.47 1.65
N PRO A 94 15.43 -1.46 2.99
CA PRO A 94 15.62 -2.68 3.79
C PRO A 94 14.53 -3.75 3.56
N TRP A 95 13.26 -3.36 3.40
CA TRP A 95 12.17 -4.29 3.08
C TRP A 95 12.40 -4.99 1.74
N ARG A 96 12.80 -4.24 0.70
CA ARG A 96 13.13 -4.82 -0.61
C ARG A 96 14.29 -5.79 -0.49
N ALA A 97 15.33 -5.46 0.28
CA ALA A 97 16.45 -6.35 0.53
C ALA A 97 16.02 -7.65 1.25
N LEU A 98 15.08 -7.56 2.19
CA LEU A 98 14.47 -8.71 2.86
C LEU A 98 13.63 -9.55 1.88
N ALA A 99 12.80 -8.92 1.05
CA ALA A 99 11.94 -9.61 0.08
C ALA A 99 12.75 -10.36 -0.99
N THR A 100 13.95 -9.88 -1.34
CA THR A 100 14.87 -10.57 -2.26
C THR A 100 15.88 -11.49 -1.58
N ALA A 101 15.85 -11.61 -0.25
CA ALA A 101 16.85 -12.35 0.50
C ALA A 101 16.78 -13.86 0.20
N THR A 102 17.95 -14.49 0.05
CA THR A 102 18.04 -15.95 0.09
C THR A 102 17.67 -16.47 1.49
N PRO A 103 17.30 -17.77 1.65
CA PRO A 103 17.03 -18.33 2.97
C PRO A 103 18.16 -18.11 3.99
N ALA A 104 19.42 -18.12 3.54
CA ALA A 104 20.59 -17.89 4.39
C ALA A 104 20.76 -16.43 4.84
N GLU A 105 20.21 -15.47 4.09
CA GLU A 105 20.34 -14.03 4.39
C GLU A 105 19.13 -13.49 5.18
N ARG A 106 18.00 -14.19 5.17
CA ARG A 106 16.71 -13.69 5.64
C ARG A 106 16.76 -13.16 7.07
N GLU A 107 17.35 -13.93 7.99
CA GLU A 107 17.49 -13.54 9.40
C GLU A 107 18.28 -12.24 9.55
N GLN A 108 19.42 -12.12 8.85
CA GLN A 108 20.23 -10.90 8.88
C GLN A 108 19.49 -9.69 8.30
N ARG A 109 18.76 -9.87 7.19
CA ARG A 109 18.00 -8.78 6.54
C ARG A 109 16.82 -8.33 7.39
N GLU A 110 16.13 -9.27 8.04
CA GLU A 110 15.04 -8.95 8.95
C GLU A 110 15.57 -8.22 10.19
N ALA A 111 16.67 -8.66 10.78
CA ALA A 111 17.32 -7.96 11.89
C ALA A 111 17.71 -6.52 11.52
N ALA A 112 18.25 -6.31 10.31
CA ALA A 112 18.59 -4.98 9.82
C ALA A 112 17.35 -4.08 9.62
N LEU A 113 16.25 -4.64 9.09
CA LEU A 113 14.98 -3.93 8.97
C LEU A 113 14.44 -3.57 10.35
N ARG A 114 14.38 -4.53 11.29
CA ARG A 114 13.93 -4.30 12.68
C ARG A 114 14.75 -3.22 13.40
N ALA A 115 16.06 -3.16 13.16
CA ALA A 115 16.90 -2.09 13.71
C ALA A 115 16.51 -0.70 13.18
N GLY A 116 16.12 -0.58 11.90
CA GLY A 116 15.58 0.66 11.34
C GLY A 116 14.21 1.02 11.92
N LEU A 117 13.35 0.02 12.11
CA LEU A 117 12.03 0.17 12.71
C LEU A 117 12.08 0.60 14.19
N ALA A 118 13.17 0.29 14.90
CA ALA A 118 13.39 0.74 16.28
C ALA A 118 13.56 2.27 16.42
N ASN A 119 13.70 3.02 15.32
CA ASN A 119 13.64 4.48 15.36
C ASN A 119 12.21 4.95 15.70
N PRO A 120 12.00 5.68 16.82
CA PRO A 120 10.66 6.10 17.24
C PRO A 120 9.89 6.91 16.20
N ALA A 121 10.58 7.76 15.41
CA ALA A 121 9.96 8.55 14.37
C ALA A 121 9.42 7.67 13.22
N VAL A 122 10.15 6.60 12.88
CA VAL A 122 9.74 5.63 11.86
C VAL A 122 8.58 4.78 12.37
N GLY A 123 8.66 4.30 13.62
CA GLY A 123 7.60 3.52 14.25
C GLY A 123 6.28 4.30 14.34
N GLN A 124 6.32 5.55 14.83
CA GLN A 124 5.14 6.42 14.90
C GLN A 124 4.55 6.71 13.52
N ALA A 125 5.40 6.95 12.52
CA ALA A 125 4.96 7.18 11.15
C ALA A 125 4.23 5.96 10.56
N LEU A 126 4.76 4.75 10.80
CA LEU A 126 4.16 3.50 10.33
C LEU A 126 2.82 3.19 11.02
N LEU A 127 2.72 3.43 12.33
CA LEU A 127 1.46 3.27 13.07
C LEU A 127 0.40 4.28 12.60
N ALA A 128 0.77 5.54 12.41
CA ALA A 128 -0.14 6.55 11.87
C ALA A 128 -0.60 6.23 10.43
N TYR A 129 0.24 5.58 9.63
CA TYR A 129 -0.15 5.10 8.31
C TYR A 129 -1.11 3.91 8.41
N ASP A 130 -0.86 2.98 9.32
CA ASP A 130 -1.72 1.82 9.54
C ASP A 130 -3.12 2.22 10.05
N ASP A 131 -3.20 3.18 10.97
CA ASP A 131 -4.47 3.74 11.45
C ASP A 131 -5.27 4.39 10.32
N LEU A 132 -4.59 5.12 9.43
CA LEU A 132 -5.20 5.69 8.23
C LEU A 132 -5.70 4.59 7.28
N LEU A 133 -4.87 3.59 6.97
CA LEU A 133 -5.27 2.49 6.09
C LEU A 133 -6.48 1.76 6.65
N LYS A 134 -6.43 1.42 7.94
CA LYS A 134 -7.54 0.81 8.64
C LYS A 134 -8.81 1.64 8.49
N LYS A 135 -8.73 2.94 8.79
CA LYS A 135 -9.87 3.86 8.65
C LYS A 135 -10.42 3.89 7.22
N LEU A 136 -9.56 4.00 6.20
CA LEU A 136 -9.99 4.00 4.80
C LEU A 136 -10.68 2.69 4.41
N ILE A 137 -10.16 1.54 4.86
CA ILE A 137 -10.77 0.24 4.58
C ILE A 137 -12.13 0.13 5.28
N GLU A 138 -12.23 0.55 6.55
CA GLU A 138 -13.48 0.53 7.31
C GLU A 138 -14.54 1.49 6.74
N ASP A 139 -14.13 2.66 6.26
CA ASP A 139 -15.03 3.67 5.68
C ASP A 139 -15.58 3.22 4.30
N HIS A 140 -14.78 2.52 3.49
CA HIS A 140 -15.14 2.13 2.11
C HIS A 140 -15.65 0.69 1.98
N PHE A 141 -15.24 -0.21 2.88
CA PHE A 141 -15.56 -1.65 2.85
C PHE A 141 -16.05 -2.15 4.21
N PRO A 142 -17.09 -1.53 4.80
CA PRO A 142 -17.64 -2.00 6.06
C PRO A 142 -18.22 -3.41 5.90
N GLY A 143 -17.88 -4.33 6.81
CA GLY A 143 -18.45 -5.68 6.81
C GLY A 143 -19.95 -5.67 7.14
N THR A 144 -20.65 -6.75 6.77
CA THR A 144 -22.04 -6.97 7.21
C THR A 144 -22.10 -7.95 8.39
N GLU A 145 -23.30 -8.25 8.87
CA GLU A 145 -23.59 -8.99 10.12
C GLU A 145 -22.59 -10.12 10.45
N GLY A 146 -21.67 -9.87 11.39
CA GLY A 146 -20.72 -10.88 11.89
C GLY A 146 -19.30 -10.79 11.32
N ALA A 147 -19.05 -9.94 10.33
CA ALA A 147 -17.72 -9.67 9.81
C ALA A 147 -17.28 -8.22 10.02
N LEU A 148 -15.97 -8.03 10.17
CA LEU A 148 -15.40 -6.68 10.34
C LEU A 148 -15.36 -5.89 9.03
N LEU A 149 -15.01 -6.55 7.92
CA LEU A 149 -14.70 -5.92 6.64
C LEU A 149 -15.32 -6.71 5.48
N ASP A 150 -15.78 -6.00 4.45
CA ASP A 150 -16.23 -6.57 3.17
C ASP A 150 -15.01 -6.86 2.27
N ALA A 151 -14.43 -8.04 2.42
CA ALA A 151 -13.26 -8.43 1.63
C ALA A 151 -13.59 -8.63 0.15
N GLU A 152 -14.79 -9.10 -0.21
CA GLU A 152 -15.17 -9.26 -1.61
C GLU A 152 -15.31 -7.91 -2.31
N GLY A 153 -15.97 -6.94 -1.67
CA GLY A 153 -16.04 -5.56 -2.17
C GLY A 153 -14.65 -4.95 -2.38
N TYR A 154 -13.76 -5.12 -1.40
CA TYR A 154 -12.36 -4.68 -1.50
C TYR A 154 -11.63 -5.36 -2.67
N LEU A 155 -11.70 -6.68 -2.79
CA LEU A 155 -11.05 -7.44 -3.87
C LEU A 155 -11.61 -7.08 -5.25
N ASN A 156 -12.92 -6.83 -5.37
CA ASN A 156 -13.55 -6.35 -6.59
C ASN A 156 -12.98 -4.99 -7.03
N VAL A 157 -12.82 -4.06 -6.08
CA VAL A 157 -12.24 -2.74 -6.33
C VAL A 157 -10.74 -2.84 -6.70
N ILE A 158 -9.98 -3.70 -6.01
CA ILE A 158 -8.57 -3.98 -6.33
C ILE A 158 -8.42 -4.56 -7.74
N GLU A 159 -9.25 -5.54 -8.11
CA GLU A 159 -9.24 -6.10 -9.46
C GLU A 159 -9.52 -5.02 -10.50
N ALA A 160 -10.57 -4.23 -10.29
CA ALA A 160 -10.99 -3.21 -11.23
C ALA A 160 -9.89 -2.16 -11.47
N PHE A 161 -9.21 -1.77 -10.39
CA PHE A 161 -8.07 -0.87 -10.44
C PHE A 161 -6.86 -1.50 -11.13
N ALA A 162 -6.52 -2.74 -10.77
CA ALA A 162 -5.38 -3.46 -11.34
C ALA A 162 -5.56 -3.78 -12.82
N ARG A 163 -6.80 -3.93 -13.30
CA ARG A 163 -7.12 -4.13 -14.73
C ARG A 163 -7.38 -2.85 -15.50
N ASP A 164 -7.36 -1.69 -14.83
CA ASP A 164 -7.64 -0.37 -15.43
C ASP A 164 -9.06 -0.30 -16.05
N ILE A 165 -10.03 -0.87 -15.32
CA ILE A 165 -11.45 -0.91 -15.71
C ILE A 165 -12.36 -0.07 -14.80
N LEU A 166 -11.77 0.68 -13.85
CA LEU A 166 -12.48 1.70 -13.10
C LEU A 166 -13.00 2.81 -14.03
N ALA A 167 -14.01 3.54 -13.57
CA ALA A 167 -14.53 4.71 -14.27
C ALA A 167 -13.40 5.74 -14.52
N PRO A 168 -13.32 6.36 -15.71
CA PRO A 168 -12.28 7.35 -16.00
C PRO A 168 -12.29 8.51 -15.02
N ASP A 169 -11.11 8.96 -14.59
CA ASP A 169 -11.00 10.12 -13.70
C ASP A 169 -11.03 11.45 -14.47
N SER A 170 -12.23 11.93 -14.74
CA SER A 170 -12.42 13.22 -15.39
C SER A 170 -11.89 14.40 -14.57
N ASP A 171 -11.89 14.28 -13.25
CA ASP A 171 -11.51 15.36 -12.34
C ASP A 171 -9.99 15.52 -12.31
N ARG A 172 -9.25 14.42 -12.34
CA ARG A 172 -7.80 14.39 -12.48
C ARG A 172 -7.37 15.03 -13.80
N LEU A 173 -8.03 14.67 -14.90
CA LEU A 173 -7.80 15.31 -16.19
C LEU A 173 -8.06 16.83 -16.13
N ALA A 174 -9.15 17.24 -15.49
CA ALA A 174 -9.51 18.64 -15.34
C ALA A 174 -8.50 19.41 -14.48
N ARG A 175 -8.05 18.85 -13.35
CA ARG A 175 -7.02 19.43 -12.48
C ARG A 175 -5.69 19.56 -13.20
N LEU A 176 -5.25 18.50 -13.87
CA LEU A 176 -4.01 18.51 -14.65
C LEU A 176 -4.02 19.63 -15.70
N LYS A 177 -5.14 19.78 -16.40
CA LYS A 177 -5.34 20.87 -17.37
C LYS A 177 -5.36 22.25 -16.71
N ALA A 178 -5.88 22.37 -15.49
CA ALA A 178 -5.94 23.64 -14.77
C ALA A 178 -4.56 24.07 -14.21
N LEU A 179 -3.68 23.13 -13.89
CA LEU A 179 -2.33 23.41 -13.36
C LEU A 179 -1.42 24.09 -14.38
N ASP A 180 -1.45 23.65 -15.64
CA ASP A 180 -0.68 24.27 -16.72
C ASP A 180 -1.48 24.24 -18.04
N PRO A 181 -2.43 25.18 -18.22
CA PRO A 181 -3.28 25.20 -19.41
C PRO A 181 -2.51 25.42 -20.71
N GLU A 182 -1.38 26.13 -20.65
CA GLU A 182 -0.57 26.51 -21.81
C GLU A 182 0.25 25.33 -22.34
N ASN A 183 0.72 24.45 -21.45
CA ASN A 183 1.53 23.29 -21.82
C ASN A 183 0.81 21.94 -21.68
N PHE A 184 -0.48 21.92 -21.30
CA PHE A 184 -1.24 20.68 -21.10
C PHE A 184 -1.18 19.70 -22.29
N SER A 185 -1.09 20.20 -23.53
CA SER A 185 -0.97 19.33 -24.70
C SER A 185 0.34 18.54 -24.76
N ALA A 186 1.41 19.09 -24.20
CA ALA A 186 2.75 18.49 -24.13
C ALA A 186 3.02 17.80 -22.77
N ASP A 187 2.12 17.93 -21.79
CA ASP A 187 2.25 17.30 -20.49
C ASP A 187 2.21 15.77 -20.61
N GLY A 188 3.32 15.11 -20.26
CA GLY A 188 3.45 13.65 -20.32
C GLY A 188 2.44 12.91 -19.45
N ARG A 189 1.91 13.55 -18.40
CA ARG A 189 0.89 12.97 -17.51
C ARG A 189 -0.46 12.82 -18.20
N LYS A 190 -0.72 13.58 -19.28
CA LYS A 190 -2.01 13.57 -20.02
C LYS A 190 -2.41 12.18 -20.49
N ALA A 191 -1.46 11.34 -20.91
CA ALA A 191 -1.74 9.98 -21.39
C ALA A 191 -2.32 9.05 -20.31
N HIS A 192 -2.09 9.39 -19.04
CA HIS A 192 -2.50 8.62 -17.88
C HIS A 192 -3.54 9.36 -17.02
N ALA A 193 -3.90 10.60 -17.37
CA ALA A 193 -4.72 11.47 -16.53
C ALA A 193 -6.18 10.99 -16.35
N LEU A 194 -6.66 10.08 -17.20
CA LEU A 194 -7.96 9.43 -17.05
C LEU A 194 -7.89 8.09 -16.30
N ARG A 195 -6.69 7.60 -16.00
CA ARG A 195 -6.45 6.30 -15.36
C ARG A 195 -6.12 6.53 -13.89
N HIS A 196 -6.47 5.55 -13.06
CA HIS A 196 -6.19 5.57 -11.62
C HIS A 196 -4.80 4.98 -11.28
N THR A 197 -4.21 4.19 -12.18
CA THR A 197 -2.91 3.53 -11.97
C THR A 197 -1.80 4.20 -12.79
N MET A 198 -0.64 4.53 -12.17
CA MET A 198 0.53 5.04 -12.90
C MET A 198 1.71 4.07 -12.93
N ASP A 199 2.24 3.65 -11.78
CA ASP A 199 3.46 2.83 -11.70
C ASP A 199 3.19 1.41 -11.18
N GLY A 200 3.72 0.41 -11.88
CA GLY A 200 3.54 -1.01 -11.56
C GLY A 200 4.14 -1.40 -10.19
N PRO A 201 5.40 -1.88 -10.09
CA PRO A 201 5.88 -2.52 -8.87
C PRO A 201 6.06 -1.56 -7.70
N THR A 202 6.39 -0.31 -7.97
CA THR A 202 6.60 0.68 -6.93
C THR A 202 5.34 0.88 -6.07
N MET A 203 4.15 0.99 -6.66
CA MET A 203 2.92 1.17 -5.89
C MET A 203 2.63 -0.02 -5.00
N TRP A 204 2.42 -1.19 -5.63
CA TRP A 204 1.93 -2.38 -4.95
C TRP A 204 2.85 -2.76 -3.79
N PHE A 205 4.15 -2.68 -4.02
CA PHE A 205 5.13 -3.14 -3.04
C PHE A 205 5.54 -2.07 -2.03
N ASN A 206 5.32 -0.78 -2.30
CA ASN A 206 5.44 0.21 -1.24
C ASN A 206 4.25 0.11 -0.26
N TRP A 207 3.02 -0.13 -0.75
CA TRP A 207 1.87 -0.43 0.12
C TRP A 207 2.11 -1.69 0.95
N ALA A 208 2.56 -2.78 0.32
CA ALA A 208 2.90 -4.01 1.03
C ALA A 208 4.01 -3.79 2.07
N ALA A 209 5.06 -3.03 1.73
CA ALA A 209 6.17 -2.75 2.64
C ALA A 209 5.73 -1.99 3.89
N VAL A 210 4.84 -1.00 3.76
CA VAL A 210 4.31 -0.28 4.92
C VAL A 210 3.57 -1.25 5.85
N VAL A 211 2.62 -2.02 5.31
CA VAL A 211 1.80 -2.94 6.12
C VAL A 211 2.66 -4.02 6.80
N ASP A 212 3.58 -4.63 6.06
CA ASP A 212 4.47 -5.66 6.58
C ASP A 212 5.42 -5.11 7.66
N CYS A 213 5.95 -3.90 7.47
CA CYS A 213 6.82 -3.28 8.48
C CYS A 213 6.06 -2.84 9.74
N THR A 214 4.82 -2.38 9.62
CA THR A 214 3.97 -2.14 10.80
C THR A 214 3.70 -3.43 11.56
N ALA A 215 3.43 -4.54 10.85
CA ALA A 215 3.27 -5.84 11.52
C ALA A 215 4.55 -6.29 12.25
N LEU A 216 5.74 -6.05 11.68
CA LEU A 216 7.01 -6.36 12.33
C LEU A 216 7.26 -5.52 13.59
N LEU A 217 6.74 -4.30 13.67
CA LEU A 217 6.84 -3.42 14.84
C LEU A 217 6.06 -3.95 16.05
N GLU A 218 4.85 -4.47 15.82
CA GLU A 218 3.95 -4.90 16.89
C GLU A 218 4.24 -6.32 17.41
N GLY A 219 5.13 -7.07 16.75
CA GLY A 219 5.62 -8.36 17.23
C GLY A 219 4.86 -9.57 16.70
N GLU A 220 4.79 -10.65 17.51
CA GLU A 220 4.34 -11.98 17.07
C GLU A 220 2.81 -12.20 17.09
N GLY A 221 2.02 -11.14 17.29
CA GLY A 221 0.55 -11.20 17.46
C GLY A 221 -0.29 -11.56 16.22
N GLY A 222 0.33 -12.09 15.16
CA GLY A 222 -0.32 -12.28 13.87
C GLY A 222 -0.66 -10.97 13.17
N LEU A 223 -1.12 -11.05 11.92
CA LEU A 223 -1.58 -9.89 11.16
C LEU A 223 -3.02 -9.54 11.53
N LEU A 224 -3.26 -8.26 11.82
CA LEU A 224 -4.62 -7.73 11.98
C LEU A 224 -5.42 -7.89 10.67
N PRO A 225 -6.76 -8.06 10.73
CA PRO A 225 -7.59 -8.31 9.54
C PRO A 225 -7.41 -7.32 8.40
N HIS A 226 -7.33 -6.01 8.69
CA HIS A 226 -7.13 -4.98 7.66
C HIS A 226 -5.76 -5.10 7.00
N ARG A 227 -4.73 -5.51 7.73
CA ARG A 227 -3.37 -5.72 7.20
C ARG A 227 -3.32 -6.95 6.29
N ALA A 228 -3.95 -8.05 6.69
CA ALA A 228 -4.08 -9.24 5.86
C ALA A 228 -4.81 -8.91 4.54
N LEU A 229 -5.93 -8.17 4.63
CA LEU A 229 -6.68 -7.71 3.46
C LEU A 229 -5.86 -6.80 2.55
N MET A 230 -5.10 -5.84 3.09
CA MET A 230 -4.22 -4.98 2.29
C MET A 230 -3.10 -5.75 1.59
N LEU A 231 -2.43 -6.67 2.30
CA LEU A 231 -1.39 -7.52 1.71
C LEU A 231 -1.95 -8.43 0.62
N SER A 232 -3.13 -9.02 0.85
CA SER A 232 -3.86 -9.79 -0.16
C SER A 232 -4.15 -8.93 -1.39
N GLY A 233 -4.66 -7.71 -1.19
CA GLY A 233 -4.92 -6.76 -2.27
C GLY A 233 -3.65 -6.38 -3.04
N CYS A 234 -2.50 -6.24 -2.38
CA CYS A 234 -1.23 -5.98 -3.05
C CYS A 234 -0.76 -7.18 -3.89
N ALA A 235 -0.86 -8.39 -3.35
CA ALA A 235 -0.47 -9.61 -4.06
C ALA A 235 -1.41 -9.89 -5.25
N PHE A 236 -2.71 -9.78 -5.04
CA PHE A 236 -3.73 -9.94 -6.07
C PHE A 236 -3.63 -8.86 -7.14
N GLY A 237 -3.62 -7.59 -6.73
CA GLY A 237 -3.56 -6.43 -7.62
C GLY A 237 -2.29 -6.41 -8.47
N SER A 238 -1.12 -6.69 -7.89
CA SER A 238 0.12 -6.78 -8.66
C SER A 238 0.09 -7.94 -9.67
N SER A 239 -0.43 -9.10 -9.28
CA SER A 239 -0.60 -10.23 -10.18
C SER A 239 -1.53 -9.89 -11.35
N MET A 240 -2.65 -9.22 -11.09
CA MET A 240 -3.60 -8.79 -12.12
C MET A 240 -2.99 -7.71 -13.04
N ASP A 241 -2.34 -6.68 -12.48
CA ASP A 241 -1.70 -5.60 -13.26
C ASP A 241 -0.63 -6.17 -14.20
N TYR A 242 0.28 -7.00 -13.68
CA TYR A 242 1.38 -7.54 -14.49
C TYR A 242 0.91 -8.57 -15.51
N THR A 243 -0.08 -9.39 -15.17
CA THR A 243 -0.59 -10.43 -16.07
C THR A 243 -1.38 -9.79 -17.20
N PHE A 244 -2.36 -8.94 -16.90
CA PHE A 244 -3.34 -8.49 -17.89
C PHE A 244 -2.93 -7.22 -18.62
N ARG A 245 -2.21 -6.30 -17.96
CA ARG A 245 -1.86 -4.99 -18.53
C ARG A 245 -0.44 -4.89 -19.10
N SER A 246 0.47 -5.81 -18.77
CA SER A 246 1.77 -5.84 -19.43
C SER A 246 1.62 -6.05 -20.94
N ALA A 247 2.29 -5.22 -21.73
CA ALA A 247 2.28 -5.30 -23.18
C ALA A 247 3.72 -5.32 -23.74
N PRO A 248 3.95 -5.87 -24.94
CA PRO A 248 5.24 -5.76 -25.62
C PRO A 248 5.67 -4.29 -25.71
N GLY A 249 6.86 -3.96 -25.20
CA GLY A 249 7.38 -2.60 -25.18
C GLY A 249 6.86 -1.70 -24.04
N ASN A 250 5.93 -2.20 -23.20
CA ASN A 250 5.47 -1.52 -21.99
C ASN A 250 5.20 -2.55 -20.86
N PRO A 251 6.24 -3.18 -20.30
CA PRO A 251 6.08 -4.13 -19.21
C PRO A 251 5.67 -3.39 -17.92
N ARG A 252 4.59 -3.86 -17.26
CA ARG A 252 4.17 -3.35 -15.95
C ARG A 252 4.99 -3.96 -14.81
N GLY A 253 5.55 -5.15 -15.04
CA GLY A 253 6.33 -5.93 -14.09
C GLY A 253 6.42 -7.38 -14.55
N LYS A 254 7.24 -8.19 -13.88
CA LYS A 254 7.21 -9.65 -14.05
C LYS A 254 6.26 -10.26 -13.02
N THR A 255 5.57 -11.31 -13.43
CA THR A 255 4.66 -12.09 -12.58
C THR A 255 5.02 -13.57 -12.65
N ARG A 256 4.27 -14.42 -11.94
CA ARG A 256 4.50 -15.86 -11.94
C ARG A 256 4.35 -16.45 -13.36
N PRO A 257 5.22 -17.40 -13.76
CA PRO A 257 5.25 -17.93 -15.12
C PRO A 257 3.99 -18.73 -15.50
N GLU A 258 3.27 -19.25 -14.52
CA GLU A 258 2.00 -19.97 -14.72
C GLU A 258 0.81 -19.04 -15.01
N TYR A 259 0.94 -17.73 -14.86
CA TYR A 259 -0.17 -16.79 -15.08
C TYR A 259 -0.28 -16.39 -16.55
N GLY A 260 -1.45 -16.70 -17.12
CA GLY A 260 -1.84 -16.36 -18.48
C GLY A 260 -2.87 -15.23 -18.54
N LYS A 261 -3.02 -14.60 -19.70
CA LYS A 261 -4.12 -13.65 -19.97
C LYS A 261 -5.39 -14.44 -20.32
N ASP A 262 -5.91 -15.19 -19.36
CA ASP A 262 -7.08 -16.05 -19.53
C ASP A 262 -7.97 -16.08 -18.29
N GLU A 263 -9.21 -16.55 -18.47
CA GLU A 263 -10.22 -16.65 -17.42
C GLU A 263 -9.81 -17.62 -16.30
N ALA A 264 -9.01 -18.65 -16.63
CA ALA A 264 -8.53 -19.61 -15.64
C ALA A 264 -7.57 -18.95 -14.65
N THR A 265 -6.69 -18.07 -15.13
CA THR A 265 -5.78 -17.29 -14.30
C THR A 265 -6.54 -16.27 -13.44
N GLU A 266 -7.56 -15.61 -14.00
CA GLU A 266 -8.43 -14.69 -13.26
C GLU A 266 -9.13 -15.39 -12.09
N ALA A 267 -9.76 -16.54 -12.34
CA ALA A 267 -10.42 -17.35 -11.31
C ALA A 267 -9.44 -17.85 -10.25
N LEU A 268 -8.24 -18.31 -10.66
CA LEU A 268 -7.19 -18.75 -9.74
C LEU A 268 -6.74 -17.62 -8.82
N LEU A 269 -6.46 -16.44 -9.39
CA LEU A 269 -6.00 -15.29 -8.63
C LEU A 269 -7.05 -14.81 -7.63
N ARG A 270 -8.33 -14.79 -8.03
CA ARG A 270 -9.44 -14.45 -7.15
C ARG A 270 -9.61 -15.46 -6.01
N SER A 271 -9.50 -16.76 -6.29
CA SER A 271 -9.54 -17.81 -5.25
C SER A 271 -8.39 -17.63 -4.25
N ARG A 272 -7.18 -17.40 -4.72
CA ARG A 272 -6.02 -17.19 -3.84
C ARG A 272 -6.13 -15.90 -3.03
N ALA A 273 -6.64 -14.82 -3.61
CA ALA A 273 -6.84 -13.57 -2.90
C ALA A 273 -7.79 -13.71 -1.70
N ARG A 274 -8.83 -14.53 -1.82
CA ARG A 274 -9.74 -14.89 -0.71
C ARG A 274 -9.02 -15.64 0.40
N GLU A 275 -8.19 -16.62 0.04
CA GLU A 275 -7.37 -17.36 1.00
C GLU A 275 -6.39 -16.43 1.74
N TRP A 276 -5.70 -15.55 1.00
CA TRP A 276 -4.77 -14.58 1.56
C TRP A 276 -5.44 -13.52 2.44
N ALA A 277 -6.70 -13.16 2.14
CA ALA A 277 -7.42 -12.18 2.94
C ALA A 277 -7.62 -12.66 4.38
N VAL A 278 -7.77 -13.98 4.60
CA VAL A 278 -7.94 -14.59 5.93
C VAL A 278 -6.66 -15.19 6.51
N ASP A 279 -5.64 -15.42 5.68
CA ASP A 279 -4.31 -15.87 6.10
C ASP A 279 -3.27 -14.79 5.78
N GLY A 280 -3.06 -13.89 6.73
CA GLY A 280 -2.12 -12.79 6.59
C GLY A 280 -0.67 -13.26 6.37
N GLU A 281 -0.27 -14.40 6.92
CA GLU A 281 1.09 -14.93 6.71
C GLU A 281 1.28 -15.38 5.27
N ALA A 282 0.28 -16.07 4.72
CA ALA A 282 0.27 -16.43 3.30
C ALA A 282 0.27 -15.18 2.41
N ALA A 283 -0.54 -14.16 2.74
CA ALA A 283 -0.57 -12.90 2.00
C ALA A 283 0.80 -12.18 2.00
N ARG A 284 1.45 -12.12 3.18
CA ARG A 284 2.78 -11.55 3.35
C ARG A 284 3.84 -12.29 2.54
N ALA A 285 3.84 -13.62 2.63
CA ALA A 285 4.77 -14.46 1.88
C ALA A 285 4.61 -14.25 0.38
N GLU A 286 3.37 -14.21 -0.11
CA GLU A 286 3.08 -13.98 -1.51
C GLU A 286 3.51 -12.58 -1.98
N ALA A 287 3.22 -11.52 -1.22
CA ALA A 287 3.61 -10.16 -1.59
C ALA A 287 5.14 -10.03 -1.73
N ARG A 288 5.91 -10.64 -0.81
CA ARG A 288 7.39 -10.66 -0.88
C ARG A 288 7.88 -11.47 -2.08
N GLU A 289 7.26 -12.62 -2.37
CA GLU A 289 7.62 -13.47 -3.50
C GLU A 289 7.33 -12.79 -4.84
N LEU A 290 6.17 -12.15 -5.00
CA LEU A 290 5.82 -11.37 -6.19
C LEU A 290 6.76 -10.18 -6.38
N PHE A 291 7.17 -9.51 -5.30
CA PHE A 291 8.21 -8.48 -5.40
C PHE A 291 9.51 -9.07 -5.96
N ARG A 292 9.99 -10.18 -5.38
CA ARG A 292 11.21 -10.87 -5.82
C ARG A 292 11.15 -11.24 -7.30
N ILE A 293 10.03 -11.78 -7.77
CA ILE A 293 9.81 -12.09 -9.18
C ILE A 293 9.86 -10.81 -10.03
N SER A 294 9.16 -9.76 -9.60
CA SER A 294 9.04 -8.51 -10.37
C SER A 294 10.38 -7.80 -10.63
N VAL A 295 11.35 -7.97 -9.73
CA VAL A 295 12.69 -7.34 -9.79
C VAL A 295 13.81 -8.29 -10.23
N SER A 296 13.52 -9.58 -10.41
CA SER A 296 14.41 -10.53 -11.11
C SER A 296 14.42 -10.26 -12.61
#